data_AF-A0A2R6ICC2-F1
#
_entry.id   AF-A0A2R6ICC2-F1
#
_cell.length_a   1.000
_cell.length_b   1.000
_cell.length_c   1.000
_cell.angle_alpha   90.00
_cell.angle_beta   90.00
_cell.angle_gamma   90.00
#
_symmetry.space_group_name_H-M   'P 1'
#
loop_
_entity.id
_entity.type
_entity.pdbx_description
1 polymer ?
#
loop_
_entity_poly.entity_id
_entity_poly.type
_entity_poly.pdbx_seq_one_letter_code
_entity_poly.pdbx_strand_id
1 'polypeptide(L)'
;MGKTSSTFDSILDLCRDQHRRIVLATLAAEQRSVTLHDLTQSVLKYNHQTAPAKASEDVLTEIRRSLHHKHLPKLASAGLVTYDPDRRVVEPTEQFEQAQPTVSTILDADPTLETPVEL
;
A
#
# COMPACT_ATOMS: atom_id res chain seq x y z
N MET A 1 6.32 -21.63 -22.54
CA MET A 1 6.79 -21.11 -21.24
C MET A 1 6.93 -19.61 -21.35
N GLY A 2 6.32 -18.81 -20.46
CA GLY A 2 6.40 -17.33 -20.52
C GLY A 2 5.31 -16.53 -19.80
N LYS A 3 4.32 -17.17 -19.16
CA LYS A 3 3.22 -16.43 -18.49
C LYS A 3 3.55 -15.85 -17.12
N THR A 4 4.52 -16.41 -16.38
CA THR A 4 4.85 -15.95 -15.02
C THR A 4 5.67 -14.65 -14.97
N SER A 5 6.52 -14.38 -15.98
CA SER A 5 7.26 -13.10 -16.02
C SER A 5 6.29 -11.93 -16.09
N SER A 6 5.24 -11.99 -16.93
CA SER A 6 4.34 -10.85 -17.13
C SER A 6 3.58 -10.40 -15.87
N THR A 7 3.11 -11.31 -15.01
CA THR A 7 2.38 -10.95 -13.79
C THR A 7 3.33 -10.44 -12.71
N PHE A 8 4.46 -11.12 -12.50
CA PHE A 8 5.48 -10.67 -11.56
C PHE A 8 6.03 -9.29 -11.92
N ASP A 9 6.38 -9.09 -13.20
CA ASP A 9 6.89 -7.82 -13.72
C ASP A 9 5.85 -6.69 -13.57
N SER A 10 4.56 -7.00 -13.73
CA SER A 10 3.47 -6.03 -13.53
C SER A 10 3.31 -5.63 -12.06
N ILE A 11 3.34 -6.61 -11.14
CA ILE A 11 3.30 -6.33 -9.69
C ILE A 11 4.55 -5.57 -9.27
N LEU A 12 5.71 -5.91 -9.83
CA LEU A 12 6.97 -5.21 -9.56
C LEU A 12 6.90 -3.75 -10.03
N ASP A 13 6.33 -3.44 -11.20
CA ASP A 13 6.10 -2.05 -11.64
C ASP A 13 5.17 -1.29 -10.69
N LEU A 14 4.10 -1.94 -10.22
CA LEU A 14 3.24 -1.36 -9.18
C LEU A 14 4.04 -1.10 -7.90
N CYS A 15 4.89 -2.02 -7.48
CA CYS A 15 5.70 -1.88 -6.27
C CYS A 15 6.90 -0.92 -6.41
N ARG A 16 7.14 -0.27 -7.57
CA ARG A 16 8.19 0.75 -7.70
C ARG A 16 8.00 2.00 -6.83
N ASP A 17 6.80 2.17 -6.28
CA ASP A 17 6.45 3.33 -5.46
C ASP A 17 6.18 2.88 -4.03
N GLN A 18 6.87 3.53 -3.09
CA GLN A 18 6.82 3.17 -1.68
C GLN A 18 5.41 3.25 -1.09
N HIS A 19 4.57 4.23 -1.49
CA HIS A 19 3.21 4.32 -0.96
C HIS A 19 2.36 3.13 -1.40
N ARG A 20 2.54 2.65 -2.64
CA ARG A 20 1.81 1.45 -3.11
C ARG A 20 2.28 0.20 -2.36
N ARG A 21 3.58 0.07 -2.10
CA ARG A 21 4.11 -1.02 -1.26
C ARG A 21 3.53 -0.98 0.15
N ILE A 22 3.49 0.19 0.80
CA ILE A 22 2.91 0.37 2.14
C ILE A 22 1.42 0.02 2.17
N VAL A 23 0.65 0.43 1.15
CA VAL A 23 -0.78 0.06 1.05
C VAL A 23 -0.95 -1.46 0.96
N LEU A 24 -0.20 -2.11 0.07
CA LEU A 24 -0.27 -3.57 -0.11
C LEU A 24 0.20 -4.31 1.15
N ALA A 25 1.25 -3.84 1.82
CA ALA A 25 1.72 -4.38 3.09
C ALA A 25 0.68 -4.26 4.19
N THR A 26 0.02 -3.09 4.31
CA THR A 26 -1.05 -2.88 5.29
C THR A 26 -2.22 -3.83 5.05
N LEU A 27 -2.65 -3.99 3.79
CA LEU A 27 -3.71 -4.93 3.43
C LEU A 27 -3.33 -6.40 3.68
N ALA A 28 -2.09 -6.77 3.37
CA ALA A 28 -1.58 -8.13 3.61
C ALA A 28 -1.51 -8.47 5.10
N ALA A 29 -1.16 -7.49 5.95
CA ALA A 29 -1.10 -7.67 7.40
C ALA A 29 -2.49 -7.73 8.02
N GLU A 30 -3.38 -6.80 7.65
CA GLU A 30 -4.71 -6.67 8.26
C GLU A 30 -5.70 -7.73 7.77
N GLN A 31 -5.54 -8.25 6.54
CA GLN A 31 -6.42 -9.26 5.93
C GLN A 31 -7.91 -8.84 5.93
N ARG A 32 -8.17 -7.53 5.82
CA ARG A 32 -9.51 -6.93 5.83
C ARG A 32 -9.49 -5.59 5.12
N SER A 33 -10.67 -4.99 4.97
CA SER A 33 -10.82 -3.60 4.55
C SER A 33 -10.14 -2.63 5.53
N VAL A 34 -9.48 -1.62 4.98
CA VAL A 34 -8.79 -0.56 5.75
C VAL A 34 -9.28 0.81 5.33
N THR A 35 -9.25 1.78 6.24
CA THR A 35 -9.68 3.14 5.90
C THR A 35 -8.55 3.91 5.22
N LEU A 36 -8.90 4.92 4.42
CA LEU A 36 -7.93 5.87 3.86
C LEU A 36 -7.14 6.57 4.98
N HIS A 37 -7.76 6.78 6.14
CA HIS A 37 -7.09 7.35 7.31
C HIS A 37 -5.99 6.41 7.82
N ASP A 38 -6.29 5.14 8.03
CA ASP A 38 -5.31 4.15 8.50
C ASP A 38 -4.14 4.03 7.52
N LEU A 39 -4.43 3.98 6.22
CA LEU A 39 -3.40 3.99 5.18
C LEU A 39 -2.54 5.26 5.19
N THR A 40 -3.14 6.42 5.47
CA THR A 40 -2.39 7.68 5.64
C THR A 40 -1.43 7.58 6.83
N GLN A 41 -1.87 6.99 7.95
CA GLN A 41 -1.02 6.77 9.13
C GLN A 41 0.09 5.77 8.86
N SER A 42 -0.19 4.66 8.17
CA SER A 42 0.83 3.71 7.74
C SER A 42 1.90 4.39 6.89
N VAL A 43 1.49 5.17 5.88
CA VAL A 43 2.45 5.89 5.02
C VAL A 43 3.29 6.89 5.81
N LEU A 44 2.67 7.65 6.72
CA LEU A 44 3.39 8.57 7.59
C LEU A 44 4.45 7.83 8.43
N LYS A 45 4.05 6.71 9.06
CA LYS A 45 4.92 5.89 9.92
C LYS A 45 6.16 5.41 9.17
N TYR A 46 5.98 4.83 7.98
CA TYR A 46 7.08 4.24 7.21
C TYR A 46 7.96 5.29 6.52
N ASN A 47 7.40 6.39 6.00
CA ASN A 47 8.21 7.37 5.25
C ASN A 47 8.92 8.39 6.13
N HIS A 48 8.28 8.83 7.20
CA HIS A 48 8.78 9.96 8.00
C HIS A 48 9.40 9.52 9.31
N GLN A 49 9.33 8.22 9.66
CA GLN A 49 9.74 7.68 10.97
C GLN A 49 9.21 8.53 12.14
N THR A 50 8.08 9.20 11.92
CA THR A 50 7.54 10.22 12.80
C THR A 50 6.30 9.64 13.46
N ALA A 51 6.20 9.77 14.78
CA ALA A 51 5.00 9.38 15.50
C ALA A 51 3.80 10.17 14.94
N PRO A 52 2.63 9.52 14.70
CA PRO A 52 1.41 10.17 14.22
C PRO A 52 1.06 11.48 14.93
N ALA A 53 1.28 11.54 16.24
CA ALA A 53 1.01 12.71 17.07
C ALA A 53 1.91 13.93 16.82
N LYS A 54 3.00 13.79 16.04
CA LYS A 54 3.96 14.85 15.74
C LYS A 54 3.88 15.36 14.30
N ALA A 55 3.07 14.73 13.45
CA ALA A 55 2.93 15.15 12.06
C ALA A 55 2.00 16.36 11.93
N SER A 56 2.37 17.29 11.06
CA SER A 56 1.53 18.44 10.72
C SER A 56 0.34 18.01 9.85
N GLU A 57 -0.79 18.69 9.99
CA GLU A 57 -2.00 18.45 9.18
C GLU A 57 -1.75 18.59 7.66
N ASP A 58 -0.82 19.46 7.26
CA ASP A 58 -0.43 19.61 5.85
C ASP A 58 0.20 18.34 5.27
N VAL A 59 1.05 17.66 6.04
CA VAL A 59 1.69 16.39 5.65
C VAL A 59 0.63 15.30 5.50
N LEU A 60 -0.26 15.16 6.49
CA LEU A 60 -1.36 14.20 6.44
C LEU A 60 -2.29 14.46 5.24
N THR A 61 -2.56 15.73 4.95
CA THR A 61 -3.39 16.14 3.82
C THR A 61 -2.73 15.80 2.48
N GLU A 62 -1.41 16.01 2.37
CA GLU A 62 -0.65 15.65 1.18
C GLU A 62 -0.62 14.14 0.93
N ILE A 63 -0.32 13.35 1.97
CA ILE A 63 -0.31 11.88 1.87
C ILE A 63 -1.68 11.38 1.44
N ARG A 64 -2.75 11.85 2.09
CA ARG A 64 -4.14 11.45 1.78
C ARG A 64 -4.50 11.79 0.34
N ARG A 65 -4.15 13.00 -0.14
CA ARG A 65 -4.36 13.43 -1.52
C ARG A 65 -3.61 12.54 -2.50
N SER A 66 -2.36 12.17 -2.19
CA SER A 66 -1.58 11.26 -3.03
C SER A 66 -2.19 9.86 -3.08
N LEU A 67 -2.61 9.31 -1.95
CA LEU A 67 -3.30 8.01 -1.88
C LEU A 67 -4.57 8.03 -2.73
N HIS A 68 -5.42 9.03 -2.52
CA HIS A 68 -6.70 9.17 -3.19
C HIS A 68 -6.57 9.32 -4.72
N HIS A 69 -5.69 10.19 -5.20
CA HIS A 69 -5.66 10.55 -6.63
C HIS A 69 -4.63 9.78 -7.45
N LYS A 70 -3.64 9.13 -6.83
CA LYS A 70 -2.54 8.48 -7.56
C LYS A 70 -2.43 7.00 -7.23
N HIS A 71 -2.24 6.66 -5.95
CA HIS A 71 -1.82 5.31 -5.59
C HIS A 71 -3.00 4.33 -5.60
N LEU A 72 -4.12 4.66 -4.96
CA LEU A 72 -5.30 3.78 -4.91
C LEU A 72 -5.94 3.59 -6.29
N PRO A 73 -6.13 4.62 -7.13
CA PRO A 73 -6.63 4.40 -8.49
C PRO A 73 -5.73 3.51 -9.34
N LYS A 74 -4.39 3.60 -9.19
CA LYS A 74 -3.46 2.75 -9.94
C LYS A 74 -3.53 1.29 -9.46
N LEU A 75 -3.63 1.05 -8.15
CA LEU A 75 -3.82 -0.29 -7.59
C LEU A 75 -5.18 -0.89 -7.99
N ALA A 76 -6.24 -0.07 -8.01
CA ALA A 76 -7.58 -0.49 -8.42
C ALA A 76 -7.64 -0.81 -9.92
N SER A 77 -6.97 0.00 -10.75
CA SER A 77 -6.86 -0.28 -12.20
C SER A 77 -6.11 -1.59 -12.49
N ALA A 78 -5.21 -2.00 -11.60
CA ALA A 78 -4.53 -3.29 -11.68
C ALA A 78 -5.35 -4.45 -11.09
N GLY A 79 -6.53 -4.18 -10.55
CA GLY A 79 -7.44 -5.17 -9.96
C GLY A 79 -7.04 -5.65 -8.57
N LEU A 80 -6.02 -5.06 -7.92
CA LEU A 80 -5.54 -5.52 -6.60
C LEU A 80 -6.40 -5.00 -5.43
N VAL A 81 -7.09 -3.87 -5.62
CA VAL A 81 -7.94 -3.30 -4.57
C VAL A 81 -9.24 -2.76 -5.18
N THR A 82 -10.29 -2.73 -4.38
CA THR A 82 -11.43 -1.86 -4.62
C THR A 82 -11.27 -0.64 -3.73
N TYR A 83 -11.44 0.56 -4.28
CA TYR A 83 -11.41 1.80 -3.51
C TYR A 83 -12.75 2.52 -3.63
N ASP A 84 -13.43 2.68 -2.50
CA ASP A 84 -14.64 3.49 -2.38
C ASP A 84 -14.26 4.90 -1.91
N PRO A 85 -14.30 5.93 -2.78
CA PRO A 85 -13.93 7.30 -2.42
C PRO A 85 -14.96 7.97 -1.51
N ASP A 86 -16.22 7.57 -1.56
CA ASP A 86 -17.31 8.14 -0.75
C ASP A 86 -17.20 7.65 0.70
N ARG A 87 -17.02 6.33 0.87
CA ARG A 87 -16.82 5.69 2.18
C ARG A 87 -15.37 5.83 2.68
N ARG A 88 -14.43 6.17 1.78
CA ARG A 88 -12.97 6.24 2.04
C ARG A 88 -12.41 4.94 2.60
N VAL A 89 -12.85 3.81 2.02
CA VAL A 89 -12.44 2.46 2.41
C VAL A 89 -11.77 1.77 1.23
N VAL A 90 -10.72 1.02 1.52
CA VAL A 90 -9.98 0.20 0.56
C VAL A 90 -10.16 -1.26 0.96
N GLU A 91 -10.55 -2.08 0.00
CA GLU A 91 -10.82 -3.50 0.20
C GLU A 91 -9.86 -4.31 -0.69
N PRO A 92 -9.20 -5.36 -0.15
CA PRO A 92 -8.44 -6.29 -0.99
C PRO A 92 -9.41 -7.06 -1.90
N THR A 93 -8.97 -7.36 -3.12
CA THR A 93 -9.74 -8.19 -4.05
C THR A 93 -9.29 -9.64 -4.00
N GLU A 94 -10.09 -10.55 -4.58
CA GLU A 94 -9.67 -11.95 -4.82
C GLU A 94 -8.36 -12.02 -5.62
N GLN A 95 -8.14 -11.10 -6.56
CA GLN A 95 -6.89 -11.05 -7.34
C GLN A 95 -5.70 -10.71 -6.44
N PHE A 96 -5.87 -9.83 -5.44
CA PHE A 96 -4.82 -9.56 -4.48
C PHE A 96 -4.52 -10.78 -3.59
N GLU A 97 -5.54 -11.51 -3.14
CA GLU A 97 -5.33 -12.75 -2.39
C GLU A 97 -4.54 -13.78 -3.21
N GLN A 98 -4.89 -13.95 -4.49
CA GLN A 98 -4.14 -14.81 -5.41
C GLN A 98 -2.70 -14.33 -5.66
N ALA A 99 -2.49 -13.01 -5.71
CA ALA A 99 -1.18 -12.39 -5.90
C ALA A 99 -0.37 -12.27 -4.60
N GLN A 100 -0.95 -12.57 -3.44
CA GLN A 100 -0.36 -12.33 -2.13
C GLN A 100 1.03 -12.97 -1.95
N PRO A 101 1.30 -14.21 -2.42
CA PRO A 101 2.65 -14.78 -2.32
C PRO A 101 3.71 -13.97 -3.07
N THR A 102 3.36 -13.47 -4.27
CA THR A 102 4.24 -12.62 -5.07
C THR A 102 4.41 -11.25 -4.43
N VAL A 103 3.33 -10.64 -3.97
CA VAL A 103 3.37 -9.36 -3.26
C VAL A 103 4.25 -9.49 -2.01
N SER A 104 4.03 -10.49 -1.16
CA SER A 104 4.85 -10.74 0.04
C SER A 104 6.33 -10.85 -0.31
N THR A 105 6.68 -11.65 -1.32
CA THR A 105 8.10 -11.79 -1.75
C THR A 105 8.73 -10.44 -2.10
N ILE A 106 7.99 -9.54 -2.75
CA ILE A 106 8.48 -8.20 -3.10
C ILE A 106 8.59 -7.30 -1.86
N LEU A 107 7.63 -7.39 -0.94
CA LEU A 107 7.61 -6.60 0.30
C LEU A 107 8.70 -7.06 1.28
N ASP A 108 8.94 -8.36 1.40
CA ASP A 108 9.98 -8.96 2.25
C ASP A 108 11.39 -8.57 1.76
N ALA A 109 11.53 -8.26 0.46
CA ALA A 109 12.77 -7.75 -0.12
C ALA A 109 12.93 -6.22 0.00
N ASP A 110 11.96 -5.51 0.60
CA ASP A 110 11.97 -4.06 0.74
C ASP A 110 12.39 -3.63 2.16
N PRO A 111 13.65 -3.23 2.37
CA PRO A 111 14.14 -2.83 3.69
C PRO A 111 13.45 -1.56 4.23
N THR A 112 12.74 -0.81 3.38
CA THR A 112 12.01 0.40 3.81
C THR A 112 10.70 0.10 4.52
N LEU A 113 10.25 -1.16 4.51
CA LEU A 113 9.06 -1.64 5.20
C LEU A 113 9.37 -2.39 6.49
N GLU A 114 10.64 -2.59 6.82
CA GLU A 114 11.02 -3.02 8.15
C GLU A 114 10.61 -1.89 9.11
N THR A 115 9.64 -2.17 9.99
CA THR A 115 9.36 -1.24 11.09
C THR A 115 10.65 -1.12 11.89
N PRO A 116 11.22 0.08 12.09
CA PRO A 116 12.41 0.24 12.90
C PRO A 116 12.15 -0.41 14.26
N VAL A 117 13.02 -1.34 14.66
CA VAL A 117 13.05 -1.84 16.03
C VAL A 117 13.16 -0.60 16.92
N GLU A 118 12.17 -0.36 17.77
CA GLU A 118 12.28 0.69 18.80
C GLU A 118 13.49 0.32 19.68
N LEU A 119 14.59 1.07 19.53
CA LEU A 119 15.79 0.99 20.38
C LEU A 119 15.62 1.82 21.64
#